data_AF-A0AA44WG44-F1
#
_entry.id   AF-A0AA44WG44-F1
#
_cell.length_a   1.000
_cell.length_b   1.000
_cell.length_c   1.000
_cell.angle_alpha   90.00
_cell.angle_beta   90.00
_cell.angle_gamma   90.00
#
_symmetry.space_group_name_H-M   'P 1'
#
loop_
_entity.id
_entity.type
_entity.pdbx_description
1 polymer ?
#
loop_
_entity_poly.entity_id
_entity_poly.type
_entity_poly.pdbx_seq_one_letter_code
_entity_poly.pdbx_strand_id
1 'polypeptide(L)'
;MPSDAVNTSVEGLNVLAAQTVHLLQQLEPVLLQINSGKDTPESTIDQAASQIDALALARDSATLIRAHSTKISVLIINEPFTPSAIIKVLRELVGSAIQGIASAAQTCTAERYTSTVRKDLAWKSYTVLKELRELIQKIPKDGKILTGDKKTGAASKAGKGSIVATGTLWAACDEVTRFCNAGVGGCFINKVEEFRATLKDVMEELKEWGDEVPEDEDDDEDDEAGDAEDNDSGLGSMMPSAQEMVDDIMGAQQTIPRDDPDKIRERLDSCLKRLRLTTLLYQAIVKRRLKILPSFPTDPSLHIPQRLDNVMELLRKLPNQFDELAGAFYELDPDEIDNAMDQCFVGVRTISDHMSKPWAADRDEFSDWAEKFQEQIKKS
;
A
#
# COMPACT_ATOMS: atom_id res chain seq x y z
N MET A 1 41.29 -26.13 23.73
CA MET A 1 40.05 -26.66 24.32
C MET A 1 39.25 -25.70 25.25
N PRO A 2 39.54 -24.38 25.42
CA PRO A 2 38.61 -23.47 26.10
C PRO A 2 37.55 -22.81 25.19
N SER A 3 37.66 -22.94 23.85
CA SER A 3 36.74 -22.28 22.90
C SER A 3 35.34 -22.88 22.84
N ASP A 4 35.19 -24.19 23.02
CA ASP A 4 33.90 -24.88 22.84
C ASP A 4 32.95 -24.72 24.04
N ALA A 5 33.50 -24.55 25.25
CA ALA A 5 32.71 -24.28 26.45
C ALA A 5 32.09 -22.86 26.42
N VAL A 6 32.82 -21.87 25.91
CA VAL A 6 32.28 -20.51 25.71
C VAL A 6 31.19 -20.52 24.64
N ASN A 7 31.37 -21.30 23.57
CA ASN A 7 30.44 -21.44 22.44
C ASN A 7 29.10 -22.14 22.75
N THR A 8 28.90 -22.63 23.98
CA THR A 8 27.67 -23.30 24.44
C THR A 8 27.07 -22.66 25.69
N SER A 9 27.72 -21.62 26.23
CA SER A 9 27.33 -20.91 27.45
C SER A 9 26.29 -19.81 27.20
N VAL A 10 25.67 -19.32 28.28
CA VAL A 10 24.80 -18.11 28.24
C VAL A 10 25.57 -16.89 27.73
N GLU A 11 26.86 -16.78 28.08
CA GLU A 11 27.72 -15.69 27.58
C GLU A 11 27.93 -15.78 26.06
N GLY A 12 28.20 -16.99 25.55
CA GLY A 12 28.31 -17.22 24.11
C GLY A 12 27.01 -16.91 23.37
N LEU A 13 25.86 -17.22 23.97
CA LEU A 13 24.55 -16.85 23.43
C LEU A 13 24.37 -15.32 23.39
N ASN A 14 24.72 -14.61 24.46
CA ASN A 14 24.61 -13.16 24.55
C ASN A 14 25.45 -12.47 23.46
N VAL A 15 26.70 -12.92 23.27
CA VAL A 15 27.59 -12.40 22.22
C VAL A 15 26.99 -12.64 20.83
N LEU A 16 26.55 -13.86 20.53
CA LEU A 16 26.00 -14.19 19.22
C LEU A 16 24.67 -13.46 18.93
N ALA A 17 23.80 -13.32 19.93
CA ALA A 17 22.57 -12.55 19.82
C ALA A 17 22.87 -11.07 19.52
N ALA A 18 23.85 -10.47 20.21
CA ALA A 18 24.28 -9.09 19.97
C ALA A 18 24.87 -8.91 18.56
N GLN A 19 25.71 -9.83 18.10
CA GLN A 19 26.25 -9.82 16.73
C GLN A 19 25.15 -9.95 15.68
N THR A 20 24.17 -10.83 15.92
CA THR A 20 23.02 -11.02 15.01
C THR A 20 22.18 -9.74 14.93
N VAL A 21 21.92 -9.08 16.07
CA VAL A 21 21.23 -7.79 16.11
C VAL A 21 22.00 -6.73 15.33
N HIS A 22 23.33 -6.67 15.50
CA HIS A 22 24.17 -5.71 14.78
C HIS A 22 24.12 -5.93 13.26
N LEU A 23 24.20 -7.18 12.81
CA LEU A 23 24.06 -7.54 11.40
C LEU A 23 22.71 -7.09 10.82
N LEU A 24 21.61 -7.35 11.54
CA LEU A 24 20.28 -6.91 11.11
C LEU A 24 20.21 -5.38 10.97
N GLN A 25 20.78 -4.66 11.94
CA GLN A 25 20.87 -3.19 11.90
C GLN A 25 21.72 -2.66 10.74
N GLN A 26 22.71 -3.42 10.26
CA GLN A 26 23.50 -3.03 9.09
C GLN A 26 22.74 -3.25 7.77
N LEU A 27 21.93 -4.31 7.69
CA LEU A 27 21.16 -4.64 6.48
C LEU A 27 19.89 -3.78 6.31
N GLU A 28 19.27 -3.35 7.41
CA GLU A 28 18.05 -2.54 7.38
C GLU A 28 18.19 -1.23 6.57
N PRO A 29 19.24 -0.40 6.75
CA PRO A 29 19.44 0.80 5.94
C PRO A 29 19.60 0.51 4.45
N VAL A 30 20.25 -0.60 4.08
CA VAL A 30 20.43 -1.00 2.68
C VAL A 30 19.07 -1.26 2.02
N LEU A 31 18.19 -1.97 2.71
CA LEU A 31 16.83 -2.25 2.23
C LEU A 31 15.98 -0.98 2.13
N LEU A 32 16.11 -0.06 3.10
CA LEU A 32 15.42 1.22 3.05
C LEU A 32 15.92 2.12 1.91
N GLN A 33 17.22 2.09 1.59
CA GLN A 33 17.78 2.81 0.44
C GLN A 33 17.21 2.29 -0.88
N ILE A 34 17.13 0.96 -1.05
CA ILE A 34 16.51 0.33 -2.22
C ILE A 34 15.03 0.71 -2.32
N ASN A 35 14.29 0.65 -1.21
CA ASN A 35 12.88 1.03 -1.19
C ASN A 35 12.68 2.52 -1.57
N SER A 36 13.59 3.39 -1.13
CA SER A 36 13.57 4.81 -1.47
C SER A 36 13.96 5.11 -2.92
N GLY A 37 14.49 4.12 -3.66
CA GLY A 37 15.07 4.30 -5.00
C GLY A 37 16.31 5.20 -5.01
N LYS A 38 17.03 5.28 -3.88
CA LYS A 38 18.27 6.07 -3.73
C LYS A 38 19.53 5.21 -3.85
N ASP A 39 19.36 3.93 -4.15
CA ASP A 39 20.47 3.03 -4.41
C ASP A 39 21.20 3.46 -5.68
N THR A 40 22.50 3.73 -5.55
CA THR A 40 23.35 3.96 -6.72
C THR A 40 23.54 2.60 -7.40
N PRO A 41 23.33 2.47 -8.72
CA PRO A 41 23.58 1.21 -9.40
C PRO A 41 25.09 0.93 -9.37
N GLU A 42 25.55 0.18 -8.37
CA GLU A 42 26.89 -0.39 -8.41
C GLU A 42 26.95 -1.35 -9.61
N SER A 43 27.69 -0.92 -10.61
CA SER A 43 27.95 -1.63 -11.86
C SER A 43 28.91 -2.79 -11.63
N THR A 44 28.53 -3.76 -10.82
CA THR A 44 29.20 -5.06 -10.71
C THR A 44 28.17 -6.10 -10.27
N ILE A 45 27.17 -6.34 -11.11
CA ILE A 45 26.39 -7.58 -11.03
C ILE A 45 27.25 -8.64 -11.72
N ASP A 46 27.92 -9.47 -10.91
CA ASP A 46 28.55 -10.69 -11.37
C ASP A 46 27.56 -11.48 -12.24
N GLN A 47 28.02 -12.07 -13.35
CA GLN A 47 27.17 -12.88 -14.24
C GLN A 47 26.41 -13.99 -13.49
N ALA A 48 26.89 -14.42 -12.32
CA ALA A 48 26.21 -15.37 -11.44
C ALA A 48 24.90 -14.85 -10.81
N ALA A 49 24.80 -13.55 -10.50
CA ALA A 49 23.58 -12.95 -9.93
C ALA A 49 22.42 -12.87 -10.96
N SER A 50 22.72 -13.00 -12.25
CA SER A 50 21.70 -13.09 -13.31
C SER A 50 20.92 -14.41 -13.31
N GLN A 51 21.39 -15.47 -12.63
CA GLN A 51 20.69 -16.75 -12.55
C GLN A 51 19.80 -16.91 -11.33
N ILE A 52 19.93 -16.03 -10.32
CA ILE A 52 19.17 -16.15 -9.07
C ILE A 52 17.77 -15.56 -9.28
N ASP A 53 16.74 -16.36 -8.97
CA ASP A 53 15.38 -15.85 -8.85
C ASP A 53 15.21 -15.19 -7.47
N ALA A 54 15.17 -13.85 -7.48
CA ALA A 54 15.04 -13.03 -6.29
C ALA A 54 13.76 -13.32 -5.50
N LEU A 55 12.63 -13.58 -6.19
CA LEU A 55 11.35 -13.83 -5.50
C LEU A 55 11.34 -15.20 -4.82
N ALA A 56 11.89 -16.23 -5.48
CA ALA A 56 12.07 -17.54 -4.88
C ALA A 56 13.00 -17.47 -3.67
N LEU A 57 14.14 -16.78 -3.79
CA LEU A 57 15.09 -16.63 -2.69
C LEU A 57 14.47 -15.90 -1.48
N ALA A 58 13.71 -14.83 -1.71
CA ALA A 58 13.01 -14.11 -0.65
C ALA A 58 11.97 -14.99 0.06
N ARG A 59 11.16 -15.73 -0.71
CA ARG A 59 10.14 -16.66 -0.19
C ARG A 59 10.77 -17.73 0.69
N ASP A 60 11.82 -18.39 0.19
CA ASP A 60 12.45 -19.50 0.88
C ASP A 60 13.15 -19.00 2.15
N SER A 61 13.80 -17.83 2.07
CA SER A 61 14.42 -17.18 3.23
C SER A 61 13.38 -16.77 4.29
N ALA A 62 12.24 -16.19 3.88
CA ALA A 62 11.16 -15.82 4.80
C ALA A 62 10.54 -17.05 5.49
N THR A 63 10.39 -18.15 4.75
CA THR A 63 9.91 -19.44 5.28
C THR A 63 10.87 -20.00 6.33
N LEU A 64 12.18 -19.96 6.06
CA LEU A 64 13.21 -20.36 7.02
C LEU A 64 13.19 -19.45 8.27
N ILE A 65 13.14 -18.14 8.10
CA ILE A 65 13.06 -17.18 9.22
C ILE A 65 11.84 -17.49 10.10
N ARG A 66 10.68 -17.77 9.49
CA ARG A 66 9.46 -18.15 10.21
C ARG A 66 9.63 -19.45 11.00
N ALA A 67 10.28 -20.46 10.42
CA ALA A 67 10.54 -21.72 11.11
C ALA A 67 11.51 -21.53 12.30
N HIS A 68 12.59 -20.77 12.11
CA HIS A 68 13.56 -20.47 13.17
C HIS A 68 12.96 -19.57 14.26
N SER A 69 12.09 -18.62 13.93
CA SER A 69 11.44 -17.78 14.93
C SER A 69 10.53 -18.59 15.85
N THR A 70 9.82 -19.58 15.31
CA THR A 70 9.07 -20.57 16.11
C THR A 70 9.99 -21.29 17.09
N LYS A 71 11.14 -21.81 16.60
CA LYS A 71 12.12 -22.49 17.46
C LYS A 71 12.64 -21.58 18.56
N ILE A 72 13.04 -20.35 18.25
CA ILE A 72 13.49 -19.37 19.24
C ILE A 72 12.39 -19.11 20.27
N SER A 73 11.17 -18.82 19.82
CA SER A 73 10.03 -18.52 20.68
C SER A 73 9.75 -19.64 21.68
N VAL A 74 9.75 -20.90 21.22
CA VAL A 74 9.58 -22.08 22.08
C VAL A 74 10.74 -22.22 23.08
N LEU A 75 11.99 -22.06 22.63
CA LEU A 75 13.18 -22.23 23.48
C LEU A 75 13.32 -21.17 24.57
N ILE A 76 12.80 -19.95 24.35
CA ILE A 76 12.90 -18.87 25.34
C ILE A 76 11.74 -18.84 26.35
N ILE A 77 10.65 -19.60 26.12
CA ILE A 77 9.46 -19.60 27.01
C ILE A 77 9.22 -20.92 27.75
N ASN A 78 9.95 -21.99 27.42
CA ASN A 78 9.77 -23.33 27.97
C ASN A 78 11.04 -23.81 28.68
N GLU A 79 10.87 -24.51 29.80
CA GLU A 79 11.99 -25.13 30.52
C GLU A 79 12.35 -26.50 29.92
N PRO A 80 13.64 -26.89 29.93
CA PRO A 80 14.79 -26.13 30.42
C PRO A 80 15.30 -25.08 29.41
N PHE A 81 15.80 -23.94 29.92
CA PHE A 81 16.48 -22.97 29.06
C PHE A 81 17.77 -23.58 28.51
N THR A 82 17.89 -23.64 27.18
CA THR A 82 18.96 -24.36 26.49
C THR A 82 19.76 -23.41 25.59
N PRO A 83 20.81 -22.74 26.09
CA PRO A 83 21.57 -21.75 25.31
C PRO A 83 22.17 -22.32 24.03
N SER A 84 22.71 -23.54 24.08
CA SER A 84 23.33 -24.22 22.93
C SER A 84 22.35 -24.44 21.76
N ALA A 85 21.08 -24.73 22.06
CA ALA A 85 20.04 -24.90 21.04
C ALA A 85 19.71 -23.56 20.37
N ILE A 86 19.61 -22.48 21.15
CA ILE A 86 19.36 -21.13 20.61
C ILE A 86 20.55 -20.67 19.76
N ILE A 87 21.78 -20.91 20.22
CA ILE A 87 23.01 -20.61 19.45
C ILE A 87 22.99 -21.30 18.08
N LYS A 88 22.60 -22.59 18.02
CA LYS A 88 22.50 -23.31 16.76
C LYS A 88 21.51 -22.63 15.80
N VAL A 89 20.33 -22.26 16.30
CA VAL A 89 19.31 -21.57 15.50
C VAL A 89 19.79 -20.21 15.01
N LEU A 90 20.48 -19.42 15.85
CA LEU A 90 21.04 -18.13 15.44
C LEU A 90 22.14 -18.28 14.38
N ARG A 91 23.00 -19.30 14.49
CA ARG A 91 24.02 -19.58 13.46
C ARG A 91 23.39 -19.95 12.12
N GLU A 92 22.33 -20.76 12.13
CA GLU A 92 21.58 -21.13 10.92
C GLU A 92 20.94 -19.89 10.27
N LEU A 93 20.34 -19.01 11.07
CA LEU A 93 19.77 -17.74 10.61
C LEU A 93 20.81 -16.81 9.97
N VAL A 94 21.93 -16.59 10.67
CA VAL A 94 23.01 -15.69 10.22
C VAL A 94 23.69 -16.23 8.96
N GLY A 95 23.94 -17.54 8.91
CA GLY A 95 24.65 -18.17 7.80
C GLY A 95 23.82 -18.35 6.52
N SER A 96 22.50 -18.17 6.57
CA SER A 96 21.63 -18.41 5.41
C SER A 96 20.49 -17.41 5.28
N ALA A 97 19.43 -17.53 6.09
CA ALA A 97 18.15 -16.88 5.82
C ALA A 97 18.19 -15.35 5.93
N ILE A 98 18.97 -14.79 6.87
CA ILE A 98 19.14 -13.33 7.00
C ILE A 98 19.85 -12.75 5.77
N GLN A 99 20.92 -13.40 5.32
CA GLN A 99 21.63 -12.97 4.12
C GLN A 99 20.81 -13.18 2.86
N GLY A 100 20.07 -14.30 2.78
CA GLY A 100 19.23 -14.65 1.65
C GLY A 100 18.13 -13.62 1.39
N ILE A 101 17.40 -13.20 2.43
CA ILE A 101 16.31 -12.23 2.26
C ILE A 101 16.81 -10.81 1.90
N ALA A 102 17.99 -10.42 2.40
CA ALA A 102 18.63 -9.16 2.03
C ALA A 102 19.16 -9.21 0.58
N SER A 103 19.86 -10.28 0.23
CA SER A 103 20.41 -10.51 -1.11
C SER A 103 19.30 -10.61 -2.17
N ALA A 104 18.14 -11.18 -1.82
CA ALA A 104 16.97 -11.22 -2.69
C ALA A 104 16.52 -9.81 -3.12
N ALA A 105 16.45 -8.86 -2.18
CA ALA A 105 16.09 -7.48 -2.50
C ALA A 105 17.16 -6.79 -3.37
N GLN A 106 18.45 -7.04 -3.10
CA GLN A 106 19.55 -6.48 -3.88
C GLN A 106 19.56 -7.02 -5.33
N THR A 107 19.33 -8.31 -5.50
CA THR A 107 19.31 -9.01 -6.81
C THR A 107 18.03 -8.79 -7.61
N CYS A 108 16.95 -8.32 -6.97
CA CYS A 108 15.71 -7.94 -7.64
C CYS A 108 15.89 -6.60 -8.38
N THR A 109 16.49 -6.61 -9.58
CA THR A 109 16.74 -5.38 -10.35
C THR A 109 15.49 -4.87 -11.05
N ALA A 110 15.41 -3.55 -11.23
CA ALA A 110 14.29 -2.92 -11.94
C ALA A 110 14.18 -3.39 -13.39
N GLU A 111 15.33 -3.65 -14.04
CA GLU A 111 15.40 -4.14 -15.42
C GLU A 111 14.87 -5.57 -15.60
N ARG A 112 14.89 -6.40 -14.56
CA ARG A 112 14.47 -7.81 -14.64
C ARG A 112 13.08 -8.05 -14.09
N TYR A 113 12.69 -7.28 -13.07
CA TYR A 113 11.42 -7.45 -12.35
C TYR A 113 10.51 -6.24 -12.52
N THR A 114 10.85 -5.12 -11.90
CA THR A 114 10.31 -3.75 -12.03
C THR A 114 10.84 -2.95 -10.84
N SER A 115 10.96 -1.63 -10.96
CA SER A 115 11.22 -0.71 -9.86
C SER A 115 10.15 -0.86 -8.76
N THR A 116 8.90 -1.02 -9.17
CA THR A 116 7.77 -1.23 -8.24
C THR A 116 7.95 -2.50 -7.39
N VAL A 117 8.25 -3.65 -8.01
CA VAL A 117 8.45 -4.91 -7.27
C VAL A 117 9.72 -4.86 -6.42
N ARG A 118 10.81 -4.26 -6.93
CA ARG A 118 12.05 -4.06 -6.16
C ARG A 118 11.79 -3.30 -4.87
N LYS A 119 11.08 -2.17 -4.96
CA LYS A 119 10.76 -1.32 -3.79
C LYS A 119 9.86 -2.04 -2.80
N ASP A 120 8.81 -2.71 -3.27
CA ASP A 120 7.88 -3.46 -2.42
C ASP A 120 8.59 -4.65 -1.72
N LEU A 121 9.42 -5.39 -2.46
CA LEU A 121 10.21 -6.50 -1.90
C LEU A 121 11.18 -5.99 -0.82
N ALA A 122 11.90 -4.91 -1.09
CA ALA A 122 12.84 -4.33 -0.13
C ALA A 122 12.16 -3.89 1.17
N TRP A 123 10.99 -3.26 1.08
CA TRP A 123 10.19 -2.87 2.25
C TRP A 123 9.73 -4.08 3.08
N LYS A 124 9.22 -5.12 2.42
CA LYS A 124 8.76 -6.33 3.09
C LYS A 124 9.93 -7.10 3.72
N SER A 125 11.05 -7.22 3.02
CA SER A 125 12.30 -7.78 3.56
C SER A 125 12.80 -6.99 4.77
N TYR A 126 12.78 -5.65 4.70
CA TYR A 126 13.14 -4.78 5.82
C TYR A 126 12.26 -5.06 7.04
N THR A 127 10.95 -5.16 6.82
CA THR A 127 9.98 -5.44 7.88
C THR A 127 10.28 -6.79 8.55
N VAL A 128 10.57 -7.84 7.78
CA VAL A 128 10.98 -9.14 8.33
C VAL A 128 12.25 -9.02 9.17
N LEU A 129 13.29 -8.33 8.70
CA LEU A 129 14.55 -8.17 9.44
C LEU A 129 14.36 -7.37 10.73
N LYS A 130 13.56 -6.30 10.67
CA LYS A 130 13.20 -5.47 11.82
C LYS A 130 12.48 -6.29 12.89
N GLU A 131 11.44 -7.03 12.52
CA GLU A 131 10.66 -7.85 13.46
C GLU A 131 11.48 -9.04 13.99
N LEU A 132 12.39 -9.60 13.18
CA LEU A 132 13.34 -10.62 13.62
C LEU A 132 14.31 -10.06 14.67
N ARG A 133 14.81 -8.84 14.46
CA ARG A 133 15.65 -8.15 15.45
C ARG A 133 14.89 -7.95 16.76
N GLU A 134 13.64 -7.50 16.70
CA GLU A 134 12.78 -7.33 17.87
C GLU A 134 12.64 -8.65 18.66
N LEU A 135 12.44 -9.78 17.98
CA LEU A 135 12.37 -11.09 18.63
C LEU A 135 13.71 -11.52 19.25
N ILE A 136 14.83 -11.35 18.54
CA ILE A 136 16.17 -11.72 19.05
C ILE A 136 16.54 -10.90 20.29
N GLN A 137 16.15 -9.62 20.34
CA GLN A 137 16.35 -8.78 21.52
C GLN A 137 15.56 -9.25 22.77
N LYS A 138 14.57 -10.13 22.60
CA LYS A 138 13.83 -10.75 23.71
C LYS A 138 14.51 -11.99 24.28
N ILE A 139 15.60 -12.48 23.68
CA ILE A 139 16.34 -13.63 24.23
C ILE A 139 16.86 -13.26 25.63
N PRO A 140 16.53 -14.05 26.67
CA PRO A 140 16.98 -13.81 28.04
C PRO A 140 18.50 -13.82 28.17
N LYS A 141 19.05 -12.81 28.87
CA LYS A 141 20.50 -12.67 29.09
C LYS A 141 21.00 -13.39 30.34
N ASP A 142 20.09 -13.77 31.22
CA ASP A 142 20.36 -14.39 32.54
C ASP A 142 20.26 -15.92 32.50
N GLY A 143 19.99 -16.51 31.35
CA GLY A 143 19.86 -17.95 31.18
C GLY A 143 18.55 -18.53 31.71
N LYS A 144 17.54 -17.70 31.99
CA LYS A 144 16.22 -18.13 32.49
C LYS A 144 15.15 -17.93 31.42
N ILE A 145 14.09 -18.72 31.46
CA ILE A 145 12.97 -18.56 30.52
C ILE A 145 12.20 -17.25 30.78
N LEU A 146 11.52 -16.77 29.74
CA LEU A 146 10.60 -15.64 29.84
C LEU A 146 9.31 -16.04 30.54
N THR A 147 8.90 -15.23 31.52
CA THR A 147 7.65 -15.40 32.28
C THR A 147 6.84 -14.10 32.30
N GLY A 148 5.56 -14.20 32.65
CA GLY A 148 4.65 -13.05 32.79
C GLY A 148 4.61 -12.16 31.55
N ASP A 149 4.69 -10.84 31.77
CA ASP A 149 4.52 -9.82 30.73
C ASP A 149 5.57 -9.90 29.62
N LYS A 150 6.79 -10.37 29.92
CA LYS A 150 7.84 -10.56 28.91
C LYS A 150 7.49 -11.67 27.92
N LYS A 151 6.65 -12.64 28.32
CA LYS A 151 6.14 -13.72 27.49
C LYS A 151 4.87 -13.31 26.73
N THR A 152 3.83 -12.89 27.45
CA THR A 152 2.48 -12.71 26.88
C THR A 152 2.15 -11.29 26.41
N GLY A 153 2.84 -10.25 26.93
CA GLY A 153 2.70 -8.89 26.42
C GLY A 153 1.38 -8.18 26.75
N ALA A 154 0.73 -8.48 27.88
CA ALA A 154 -0.41 -7.69 28.35
C ALA A 154 0.09 -6.38 28.98
N ALA A 155 -0.11 -5.25 28.27
CA ALA A 155 -0.08 -3.88 28.80
C ALA A 155 1.04 -3.53 29.81
N SER A 156 2.32 -3.58 29.40
CA SER A 156 3.41 -3.04 30.23
C SER A 156 4.26 -2.02 29.47
N LYS A 157 4.90 -1.10 30.21
CA LYS A 157 5.86 -0.10 29.71
C LYS A 157 7.11 -0.71 29.02
N ALA A 158 7.24 -2.05 29.01
CA ALA A 158 8.39 -2.80 28.49
C ALA A 158 8.22 -3.28 27.03
N GLY A 159 7.16 -2.85 26.34
CA GLY A 159 6.89 -3.17 24.94
C GLY A 159 6.24 -4.56 24.73
N LYS A 160 6.10 -4.96 23.46
CA LYS A 160 5.44 -6.22 23.05
C LYS A 160 6.12 -7.44 23.70
N GLY A 161 5.33 -8.39 24.23
CA GLY A 161 5.84 -9.67 24.74
C GLY A 161 6.43 -10.55 23.64
N SER A 162 7.23 -11.57 23.98
CA SER A 162 7.89 -12.42 22.99
C SER A 162 6.91 -13.18 22.08
N ILE A 163 5.75 -13.58 22.60
CA ILE A 163 4.70 -14.23 21.81
C ILE A 163 4.13 -13.27 20.76
N VAL A 164 3.86 -12.02 21.16
CA VAL A 164 3.35 -10.98 20.24
C VAL A 164 4.40 -10.66 19.18
N ALA A 165 5.67 -10.51 19.56
CA ALA A 165 6.77 -10.30 18.62
C ALA A 165 6.92 -11.47 17.63
N THR A 166 6.76 -12.71 18.10
CA THR A 166 6.75 -13.90 17.23
C THR A 166 5.59 -13.82 16.22
N GLY A 167 4.39 -13.48 16.67
CA GLY A 167 3.22 -13.32 15.81
C GLY A 167 3.35 -12.19 14.77
N THR A 168 3.97 -11.05 15.15
CA THR A 168 4.22 -9.95 14.19
C THR A 168 5.25 -10.38 13.13
N LEU A 169 6.34 -11.04 13.53
CA LEU A 169 7.32 -11.57 12.60
C LEU A 169 6.72 -12.63 11.66
N TRP A 170 5.85 -13.49 12.18
CA TRP A 170 5.08 -14.45 11.39
C TRP A 170 4.27 -13.78 10.30
N ALA A 171 3.48 -12.77 10.65
CA ALA A 171 2.70 -12.01 9.68
C ALA A 171 3.59 -11.38 8.60
N ALA A 172 4.75 -10.81 8.99
CA ALA A 172 5.71 -10.24 8.04
C ALA A 172 6.29 -11.29 7.07
N CYS A 173 6.66 -12.48 7.57
CA CYS A 173 7.14 -13.58 6.71
C CYS A 173 6.05 -14.11 5.77
N ASP A 174 4.80 -14.20 6.25
CA ASP A 174 3.67 -14.66 5.45
C ASP A 174 3.34 -13.64 4.35
N GLU A 175 3.50 -12.35 4.63
CA GLU A 175 3.34 -11.29 3.65
C GLU A 175 4.38 -11.38 2.53
N VAL A 176 5.67 -11.59 2.85
CA VAL A 176 6.72 -11.84 1.84
C VAL A 176 6.39 -13.07 1.01
N THR A 177 5.97 -14.17 1.66
CA THR A 177 5.62 -15.42 0.99
C THR A 177 4.46 -15.23 0.02
N ARG A 178 3.39 -14.57 0.46
CA ARG A 178 2.22 -14.24 -0.37
C ARG A 178 2.61 -13.34 -1.55
N PHE A 179 3.42 -12.32 -1.30
CA PHE A 179 3.92 -11.41 -2.33
C PHE A 179 4.74 -12.15 -3.40
N CYS A 180 5.67 -13.00 -3.00
CA CYS A 180 6.50 -13.76 -3.92
C CYS A 180 5.71 -14.81 -4.71
N ASN A 181 4.74 -15.48 -4.07
CA ASN A 181 3.87 -16.45 -4.74
C ASN A 181 2.92 -15.80 -5.76
N ALA A 182 2.47 -14.57 -5.50
CA ALA A 182 1.69 -13.79 -6.44
C ALA A 182 2.52 -13.30 -7.64
N GLY A 183 3.83 -13.15 -7.45
CA GLY A 183 4.77 -12.70 -8.47
C GLY A 183 4.53 -11.25 -8.92
N VAL A 184 5.21 -10.84 -9.99
CA VAL A 184 5.06 -9.49 -10.56
C VAL A 184 3.62 -9.25 -11.01
N GLY A 185 3.01 -10.21 -11.72
CA GLY A 185 1.63 -10.06 -12.19
C GLY A 185 0.64 -9.87 -11.05
N GLY A 186 0.72 -10.67 -10.00
CA GLY A 186 -0.16 -10.52 -8.83
C GLY A 186 0.04 -9.21 -8.07
N CYS A 187 1.29 -8.71 -7.96
CA CYS A 187 1.57 -7.39 -7.39
C CYS A 187 0.84 -6.27 -8.14
N PHE A 188 0.92 -6.27 -9.47
CA PHE A 188 0.26 -5.26 -10.29
C PHE A 188 -1.27 -5.41 -10.30
N ILE A 189 -1.78 -6.64 -10.32
CA ILE A 189 -3.23 -6.89 -10.25
C ILE A 189 -3.80 -6.33 -8.95
N ASN A 190 -3.17 -6.60 -7.81
CA ASN A 190 -3.65 -6.11 -6.52
C ASN A 190 -3.69 -4.58 -6.49
N LYS A 191 -2.61 -3.91 -6.93
CA LYS A 191 -2.58 -2.43 -6.97
C LYS A 191 -3.64 -1.84 -7.92
N VAL A 192 -3.83 -2.42 -9.10
CA VAL A 192 -4.86 -1.93 -10.05
C VAL A 192 -6.26 -2.14 -9.50
N GLU A 193 -6.53 -3.25 -8.82
CA GLU A 193 -7.83 -3.48 -8.17
C GLU A 193 -8.05 -2.57 -6.95
N GLU A 194 -7.00 -2.24 -6.18
CA GLU A 194 -7.06 -1.23 -5.12
C GLU A 194 -7.46 0.15 -5.68
N PHE A 195 -6.77 0.63 -6.73
CA PHE A 195 -7.13 1.90 -7.38
C PHE A 195 -8.53 1.88 -8.00
N ARG A 196 -8.94 0.72 -8.52
CA ARG A 196 -10.29 0.53 -9.05
C ARG A 196 -11.36 0.58 -7.96
N ALA A 197 -11.07 0.06 -6.77
CA ALA A 197 -11.97 0.15 -5.63
C ALA A 197 -12.12 1.61 -5.20
N THR A 198 -11.01 2.33 -4.99
CA THR A 198 -11.04 3.77 -4.66
C THR A 198 -11.83 4.59 -5.67
N LEU A 199 -11.62 4.36 -6.98
CA LEU A 199 -12.38 5.05 -8.03
C LEU A 199 -13.89 4.78 -7.94
N LYS A 200 -14.30 3.57 -7.56
CA LYS A 200 -15.72 3.26 -7.40
C LYS A 200 -16.32 4.00 -6.22
N ASP A 201 -15.58 4.06 -5.11
CA ASP A 201 -16.02 4.74 -3.90
C ASP A 201 -16.23 6.24 -4.22
N VAL A 202 -15.26 6.90 -4.86
CA VAL A 202 -15.40 8.30 -5.31
C VAL A 202 -16.55 8.50 -6.30
N MET A 203 -16.74 7.57 -7.24
CA MET A 203 -17.83 7.66 -8.22
C MET A 203 -19.21 7.50 -7.56
N GLU A 204 -19.33 6.66 -6.54
CA GLU A 204 -20.57 6.45 -5.78
C GLU A 204 -20.87 7.67 -4.91
N GLU A 205 -19.86 8.20 -4.21
CA GLU A 205 -19.94 9.45 -3.45
C GLU A 205 -20.38 10.64 -4.31
N LEU A 206 -19.71 10.90 -5.44
CA LEU A 206 -20.06 11.99 -6.35
C LEU A 206 -21.46 11.86 -6.94
N LYS A 207 -21.92 10.61 -7.14
CA LYS A 207 -23.26 10.36 -7.64
C LYS A 207 -24.31 10.65 -6.55
N GLU A 208 -24.07 10.17 -5.34
CA GLU A 208 -24.96 10.43 -4.19
C GLU A 208 -25.09 11.94 -3.95
N TRP A 209 -23.97 12.66 -3.95
CA TRP A 209 -23.96 14.13 -3.84
C TRP A 209 -24.73 14.82 -4.98
N GLY A 210 -24.56 14.38 -6.24
CA GLY A 210 -25.26 14.98 -7.38
C GLY A 210 -26.78 14.74 -7.41
N ASP A 211 -27.23 13.68 -6.75
CA ASP A 211 -28.64 13.33 -6.58
C ASP A 211 -29.31 14.11 -5.42
N GLU A 212 -28.53 14.83 -4.59
CA GLU A 212 -29.05 15.74 -3.56
C GLU A 212 -29.80 16.91 -4.23
N VAL A 213 -31.05 17.10 -3.79
CA VAL A 213 -31.90 18.20 -4.25
C VAL A 213 -31.94 19.23 -3.13
N PRO A 214 -31.78 20.53 -3.41
CA PRO A 214 -32.00 21.56 -2.39
C PRO A 214 -33.42 21.42 -1.83
N GLU A 215 -33.51 21.25 -0.51
CA GLU A 215 -34.78 21.22 0.21
C GLU A 215 -35.52 22.55 -0.06
N ASP A 216 -36.80 22.46 -0.43
CA ASP A 216 -37.65 23.63 -0.58
C ASP A 216 -37.86 24.25 0.81
N GLU A 217 -37.30 25.42 1.07
CA GLU A 217 -37.71 26.30 2.18
C GLU A 217 -39.09 26.94 1.89
N ASP A 218 -40.07 26.17 1.43
CA ASP A 218 -41.43 26.63 1.15
C ASP A 218 -42.43 25.60 1.70
N ASP A 219 -42.51 25.49 3.03
CA ASP A 219 -43.69 24.94 3.71
C ASP A 219 -43.86 25.50 5.14
N ASP A 220 -43.58 26.80 5.33
CA ASP A 220 -44.16 27.54 6.47
C ASP A 220 -45.58 27.96 6.08
N GLU A 221 -46.51 27.02 6.22
CA GLU A 221 -47.96 27.25 6.16
C GLU A 221 -48.36 28.40 7.11
N ASP A 222 -49.07 29.37 6.54
CA ASP A 222 -49.91 30.39 7.19
C ASP A 222 -50.55 29.90 8.51
N ASP A 223 -50.13 30.46 9.64
CA ASP A 223 -50.97 30.53 10.84
C ASP A 223 -51.36 31.99 11.11
N GLU A 224 -52.53 32.35 10.58
CA GLU A 224 -53.22 33.61 10.78
C GLU A 224 -53.81 33.71 12.20
N ALA A 225 -53.68 34.91 12.78
CA ALA A 225 -54.49 35.53 13.84
C ALA A 225 -54.14 35.30 15.34
N GLY A 226 -53.74 36.41 16.00
CA GLY A 226 -53.71 36.50 17.46
C GLY A 226 -53.17 37.82 18.01
N ASP A 227 -53.98 38.88 17.90
CA ASP A 227 -53.85 40.21 18.52
C ASP A 227 -53.33 40.21 19.98
N ALA A 228 -52.31 41.03 20.29
CA ALA A 228 -52.23 41.91 21.47
C ALA A 228 -50.83 42.53 21.66
N GLU A 229 -50.84 43.86 21.81
CA GLU A 229 -49.77 44.76 22.27
C GLU A 229 -49.10 44.32 23.59
N ASP A 230 -47.77 44.48 23.73
CA ASP A 230 -47.13 45.37 24.74
C ASP A 230 -45.58 45.29 24.66
N ASN A 231 -44.98 46.38 24.17
CA ASN A 231 -43.83 47.12 24.73
C ASN A 231 -42.53 46.43 25.25
N ASP A 232 -41.43 46.93 24.68
CA ASP A 232 -40.20 47.41 25.32
C ASP A 232 -38.91 46.55 25.33
N SER A 233 -37.95 47.10 24.57
CA SER A 233 -36.48 47.10 24.62
C SER A 233 -35.65 45.95 25.20
N GLY A 234 -34.67 45.50 24.41
CA GLY A 234 -33.56 44.69 24.90
C GLY A 234 -32.47 44.43 23.87
N LEU A 235 -31.52 45.36 23.79
CA LEU A 235 -30.26 45.31 23.03
C LEU A 235 -29.57 43.91 23.03
N GLY A 236 -29.21 43.42 21.83
CA GLY A 236 -27.97 42.66 21.60
C GLY A 236 -27.97 41.15 21.83
N SER A 237 -28.24 40.38 20.76
CA SER A 237 -27.58 39.09 20.55
C SER A 237 -27.21 38.93 19.07
N MET A 238 -26.12 39.59 18.68
CA MET A 238 -25.45 39.41 17.38
C MET A 238 -24.40 38.29 17.51
N MET A 239 -24.84 37.10 17.92
CA MET A 239 -24.06 35.87 17.85
C MET A 239 -24.99 34.83 17.24
N PRO A 240 -24.70 34.31 16.02
CA PRO A 240 -25.45 33.19 15.50
C PRO A 240 -25.45 32.08 16.56
N SER A 241 -26.61 31.44 16.75
CA SER A 241 -26.72 30.40 17.76
C SER A 241 -25.70 29.29 17.43
N ALA A 242 -25.24 28.55 18.45
CA ALA A 242 -24.37 27.39 18.19
C ALA A 242 -25.05 26.37 17.25
N GLN A 243 -26.39 26.41 17.14
CA GLN A 243 -27.17 25.61 16.21
C GLN A 243 -27.13 26.18 14.79
N GLU A 244 -27.29 27.49 14.61
CA GLU A 244 -27.10 28.16 13.31
C GLU A 244 -25.67 28.03 12.81
N MET A 245 -24.65 28.12 13.68
CA MET A 245 -23.26 27.83 13.28
C MET A 245 -23.04 26.36 12.93
N VAL A 246 -23.80 25.42 13.53
CA VAL A 246 -23.72 23.99 13.18
C VAL A 246 -24.49 23.72 11.89
N ASP A 247 -25.62 24.37 11.65
CA ASP A 247 -26.40 24.27 10.42
C ASP A 247 -25.69 24.98 9.25
N ASP A 248 -24.95 26.07 9.49
CA ASP A 248 -24.08 26.73 8.49
C ASP A 248 -22.80 25.90 8.21
N ILE A 249 -22.34 25.11 9.19
CA ILE A 249 -21.25 24.13 9.03
C ILE A 249 -21.74 22.82 8.37
N MET A 250 -22.99 22.41 8.61
CA MET A 250 -23.60 21.21 8.02
C MET A 250 -24.24 21.50 6.65
N GLY A 251 -24.67 22.73 6.40
CA GLY A 251 -25.12 23.26 5.10
C GLY A 251 -23.98 23.73 4.19
N ALA A 252 -22.72 23.60 4.65
CA ALA A 252 -21.53 23.92 3.86
C ALA A 252 -21.28 22.98 2.66
N GLN A 253 -22.06 21.90 2.51
CA GLN A 253 -22.08 21.14 1.26
C GLN A 253 -23.01 21.87 0.28
N GLN A 254 -22.40 22.69 -0.58
CA GLN A 254 -23.13 23.35 -1.67
C GLN A 254 -23.76 22.28 -2.57
N THR A 255 -25.09 22.27 -2.64
CA THR A 255 -25.84 21.43 -3.57
C THR A 255 -25.99 22.16 -4.90
N ILE A 256 -26.13 21.40 -6.00
CA ILE A 256 -26.23 22.01 -7.34
C ILE A 256 -27.55 22.80 -7.43
N PRO A 257 -27.52 24.12 -7.70
CA PRO A 257 -28.72 24.95 -7.82
C PRO A 257 -29.72 24.39 -8.83
N ARG A 258 -31.02 24.59 -8.60
CA ARG A 258 -32.08 24.06 -9.49
C ARG A 258 -31.99 24.57 -10.92
N ASP A 259 -31.65 25.85 -11.09
CA ASP A 259 -31.52 26.49 -12.39
C ASP A 259 -30.25 26.08 -13.14
N ASP A 260 -29.29 25.46 -12.43
CA ASP A 260 -28.00 24.96 -12.94
C ASP A 260 -27.38 25.86 -14.04
N PRO A 261 -27.16 27.17 -13.74
CA PRO A 261 -26.76 28.15 -14.75
C PRO A 261 -25.44 27.77 -15.45
N ASP A 262 -24.54 27.15 -14.69
CA ASP A 262 -23.23 26.73 -15.16
C ASP A 262 -23.21 25.30 -15.73
N LYS A 263 -24.36 24.60 -15.79
CA LYS A 263 -24.51 23.23 -16.32
C LYS A 263 -23.62 22.20 -15.62
N ILE A 264 -23.54 22.30 -14.29
CA ILE A 264 -22.78 21.38 -13.43
C ILE A 264 -23.39 19.97 -13.49
N ARG A 265 -24.72 19.83 -13.61
CA ARG A 265 -25.37 18.50 -13.74
C ARG A 265 -24.93 17.79 -15.02
N GLU A 266 -24.83 18.51 -16.14
CA GLU A 266 -24.38 17.95 -17.41
C GLU A 266 -22.90 17.52 -17.35
N ARG A 267 -22.05 18.31 -16.68
CA ARG A 267 -20.64 17.98 -16.43
C ARG A 267 -20.49 16.77 -15.53
N LEU A 268 -21.27 16.70 -14.46
CA LEU A 268 -21.28 15.56 -13.54
C LEU A 268 -21.69 14.29 -14.27
N ASP A 269 -22.74 14.33 -15.07
CA ASP A 269 -23.19 13.21 -15.90
C ASP A 269 -22.10 12.74 -16.88
N SER A 270 -21.40 13.67 -17.54
CA SER A 270 -20.25 13.35 -18.40
C SER A 270 -19.11 12.71 -17.58
N CYS A 271 -18.76 13.31 -16.45
CA CYS A 271 -17.73 12.83 -15.54
C CYS A 271 -18.01 11.39 -15.08
N LEU A 272 -19.20 11.12 -14.54
CA LEU A 272 -19.62 9.79 -14.09
C LEU A 272 -19.57 8.76 -15.22
N LYS A 273 -19.97 9.13 -16.45
CA LYS A 273 -19.82 8.24 -17.63
C LYS A 273 -18.34 7.92 -17.90
N ARG A 274 -17.45 8.92 -17.84
CA ARG A 274 -16.01 8.72 -18.04
C ARG A 274 -15.36 7.91 -16.90
N LEU A 275 -15.71 8.15 -15.64
CA LEU A 275 -15.24 7.36 -14.48
C LEU A 275 -15.69 5.89 -14.57
N ARG A 276 -16.93 5.65 -15.03
CA ARG A 276 -17.43 4.30 -15.31
C ARG A 276 -16.62 3.62 -16.41
N LEU A 277 -16.30 4.33 -17.49
CA LEU A 277 -15.42 3.81 -18.55
C LEU A 277 -14.04 3.46 -17.98
N THR A 278 -13.43 4.33 -17.15
CA THR A 278 -12.14 4.07 -16.49
C THR A 278 -12.18 2.80 -15.64
N THR A 279 -13.27 2.57 -14.91
CA THR A 279 -13.49 1.34 -14.14
C THR A 279 -13.47 0.09 -15.05
N LEU A 280 -14.06 0.17 -16.25
CA LEU A 280 -14.02 -0.92 -17.24
C LEU A 280 -12.62 -1.12 -17.81
N LEU A 281 -11.86 -0.04 -18.04
CA LEU A 281 -10.46 -0.11 -18.47
C LEU A 281 -9.62 -0.90 -17.47
N TYR A 282 -9.74 -0.61 -16.17
CA TYR A 282 -9.02 -1.36 -15.14
C TYR A 282 -9.34 -2.86 -15.15
N GLN A 283 -10.62 -3.23 -15.25
CA GLN A 283 -11.01 -4.64 -15.37
C GLN A 283 -10.40 -5.31 -16.60
N ALA A 284 -10.40 -4.59 -17.72
CA ALA A 284 -9.91 -5.12 -18.98
C ALA A 284 -8.37 -5.24 -18.98
N ILE A 285 -7.65 -4.26 -18.42
CA ILE A 285 -6.19 -4.34 -18.17
C ILE A 285 -5.86 -5.56 -17.31
N VAL A 286 -6.57 -5.76 -16.19
CA VAL A 286 -6.35 -6.93 -15.32
C VAL A 286 -6.54 -8.23 -16.10
N LYS A 287 -7.68 -8.38 -16.80
CA LYS A 287 -8.04 -9.61 -17.50
C LYS A 287 -7.19 -9.92 -18.72
N ARG A 288 -6.85 -8.89 -19.51
CA ARG A 288 -6.27 -9.04 -20.86
C ARG A 288 -4.80 -8.64 -20.93
N ARG A 289 -4.22 -8.04 -19.90
CA ARG A 289 -2.79 -7.69 -19.85
C ARG A 289 -2.10 -8.30 -18.66
N LEU A 290 -2.56 -8.03 -17.44
CA LEU A 290 -1.83 -8.45 -16.25
C LEU A 290 -1.90 -9.96 -15.99
N LYS A 291 -3.06 -10.60 -16.22
CA LYS A 291 -3.20 -12.06 -16.08
C LYS A 291 -2.44 -12.88 -17.11
N ILE A 292 -2.05 -12.27 -18.24
CA ILE A 292 -1.30 -12.91 -19.32
C ILE A 292 0.16 -12.44 -19.38
N LEU A 293 0.65 -11.79 -18.31
CA LEU A 293 2.05 -11.39 -18.21
C LEU A 293 2.96 -12.61 -18.34
N PRO A 294 4.08 -12.51 -19.07
CA PRO A 294 5.08 -13.56 -19.08
C PRO A 294 5.67 -13.76 -17.68
N SER A 295 6.25 -14.94 -17.46
CA SER A 295 6.96 -15.23 -16.21
C SER A 295 8.17 -14.32 -16.06
N PHE A 296 8.37 -13.83 -14.83
CA PHE A 296 9.55 -13.06 -14.45
C PHE A 296 10.58 -13.98 -13.80
N PRO A 297 11.90 -13.66 -13.89
CA PRO A 297 12.49 -12.50 -14.55
C PRO A 297 12.37 -12.57 -16.09
N THR A 298 12.08 -11.43 -16.71
CA THR A 298 11.88 -11.33 -18.17
C THR A 298 13.19 -10.99 -18.89
N ASP A 299 13.25 -11.26 -20.21
CA ASP A 299 14.35 -10.80 -21.06
C ASP A 299 14.34 -9.26 -21.12
N PRO A 300 15.46 -8.58 -20.79
CA PRO A 300 15.54 -7.11 -20.82
C PRO A 300 15.18 -6.48 -22.17
N SER A 301 15.35 -7.21 -23.29
CA SER A 301 15.03 -6.73 -24.64
C SER A 301 13.53 -6.51 -24.89
N LEU A 302 12.66 -7.12 -24.08
CA LEU A 302 11.20 -6.99 -24.23
C LEU A 302 10.64 -5.70 -23.62
N HIS A 303 11.44 -4.94 -22.86
CA HIS A 303 11.06 -3.69 -22.21
C HIS A 303 9.77 -3.73 -21.36
N ILE A 304 9.31 -4.92 -20.97
CA ILE A 304 8.10 -5.13 -20.18
C ILE A 304 8.20 -4.46 -18.80
N PRO A 305 9.33 -4.58 -18.06
CA PRO A 305 9.45 -3.94 -16.75
C PRO A 305 9.30 -2.42 -16.81
N GLN A 306 9.96 -1.75 -17.77
CA GLN A 306 9.88 -0.30 -17.93
C GLN A 306 8.44 0.14 -18.28
N ARG A 307 7.78 -0.61 -19.18
CA ARG A 307 6.38 -0.35 -19.56
C ARG A 307 5.44 -0.44 -18.35
N LEU A 308 5.62 -1.45 -17.50
CA LEU A 308 4.84 -1.63 -16.28
C LEU A 308 5.10 -0.50 -15.26
N ASP A 309 6.36 -0.11 -15.05
CA ASP A 309 6.69 0.97 -14.13
C ASP A 309 6.11 2.32 -14.57
N ASN A 310 6.19 2.67 -15.87
CA ASN A 310 5.59 3.88 -16.41
C ASN A 310 4.06 3.92 -16.16
N VAL A 311 3.38 2.80 -16.38
CA VAL A 311 1.94 2.69 -16.10
C VAL A 311 1.65 2.84 -14.61
N MET A 312 2.49 2.26 -13.75
CA MET A 312 2.32 2.37 -12.30
C MET A 312 2.53 3.79 -11.80
N GLU A 313 3.45 4.55 -12.39
CA GLU A 313 3.64 5.98 -12.06
C GLU A 313 2.40 6.81 -12.38
N LEU A 314 1.72 6.52 -13.50
CA LEU A 314 0.45 7.17 -13.84
C LEU A 314 -0.68 6.73 -12.90
N LEU A 315 -0.82 5.43 -12.64
CA LEU A 315 -1.84 4.88 -11.75
C LEU A 315 -1.76 5.44 -10.33
N ARG A 316 -0.55 5.65 -9.80
CA ARG A 316 -0.35 6.22 -8.45
C ARG A 316 -0.83 7.66 -8.32
N LYS A 317 -0.95 8.41 -9.42
CA LYS A 317 -1.42 9.81 -9.41
C LYS A 317 -2.93 9.91 -9.47
N LEU A 318 -3.60 8.91 -10.04
CA LEU A 318 -5.04 8.96 -10.29
C LEU A 318 -5.91 9.11 -9.03
N PRO A 319 -5.64 8.45 -7.89
CA PRO A 319 -6.44 8.67 -6.67
C PRO A 319 -6.52 10.14 -6.28
N ASN A 320 -5.37 10.82 -6.17
CA ASN A 320 -5.34 12.24 -5.86
C ASN A 320 -6.07 13.09 -6.91
N GLN A 321 -5.98 12.71 -8.20
CA GLN A 321 -6.72 13.40 -9.26
C GLN A 321 -8.24 13.18 -9.17
N PHE A 322 -8.68 12.04 -8.65
CA PHE A 322 -10.10 11.80 -8.39
C PHE A 322 -10.58 12.62 -7.19
N ASP A 323 -9.75 12.77 -6.14
CA ASP A 323 -10.05 13.61 -4.98
C ASP A 323 -10.12 15.10 -5.39
N GLU A 324 -9.15 15.58 -6.18
CA GLU A 324 -9.15 16.94 -6.74
C GLU A 324 -10.38 17.19 -7.63
N LEU A 325 -10.75 16.21 -8.45
CA LEU A 325 -11.95 16.27 -9.28
C LEU A 325 -13.22 16.36 -8.44
N ALA A 326 -13.33 15.59 -7.35
CA ALA A 326 -14.48 15.67 -6.47
C ALA A 326 -14.55 17.02 -5.75
N GLY A 327 -13.41 17.54 -5.28
CA GLY A 327 -13.31 18.88 -4.69
C GLY A 327 -13.83 19.97 -5.62
N ALA A 328 -13.42 19.96 -6.90
CA ALA A 328 -13.90 20.93 -7.88
C ALA A 328 -15.44 20.88 -8.07
N PHE A 329 -16.05 19.69 -8.00
CA PHE A 329 -17.51 19.56 -8.03
C PHE A 329 -18.17 20.15 -6.78
N TYR A 330 -17.62 19.89 -5.59
CA TYR A 330 -18.15 20.41 -4.33
C TYR A 330 -18.06 21.94 -4.23
N GLU A 331 -17.09 22.55 -4.90
CA GLU A 331 -16.92 24.01 -4.98
C GLU A 331 -17.78 24.66 -6.09
N LEU A 332 -18.47 23.85 -6.90
CA LEU A 332 -19.31 24.29 -8.02
C LEU A 332 -18.60 25.19 -9.05
N ASP A 333 -17.27 25.08 -9.17
CA ASP A 333 -16.48 25.89 -10.11
C ASP A 333 -16.38 25.18 -11.49
N PRO A 334 -17.03 25.70 -12.55
CA PRO A 334 -17.03 25.06 -13.86
C PRO A 334 -15.65 25.00 -14.53
N ASP A 335 -14.80 26.01 -14.32
CA ASP A 335 -13.46 26.08 -14.94
C ASP A 335 -12.52 25.07 -14.26
N GLU A 336 -12.60 24.95 -12.94
CA GLU A 336 -11.82 23.96 -12.19
C GLU A 336 -12.30 22.53 -12.47
N ILE A 337 -13.61 22.29 -12.59
CA ILE A 337 -14.16 20.99 -13.00
C ILE A 337 -13.62 20.60 -14.38
N ASP A 338 -13.70 21.50 -15.37
CA ASP A 338 -13.26 21.21 -16.73
C ASP A 338 -11.74 20.90 -16.78
N ASN A 339 -10.93 21.65 -16.03
CA ASN A 339 -9.49 21.40 -15.90
C ASN A 339 -9.17 20.07 -15.20
N ALA A 340 -9.84 19.78 -14.07
CA ALA A 340 -9.64 18.54 -13.32
C ALA A 340 -10.06 17.31 -14.15
N MET A 341 -11.18 17.40 -14.87
CA MET A 341 -11.64 16.37 -15.82
C MET A 341 -10.58 16.13 -16.89
N ASP A 342 -10.04 17.18 -17.52
CA ASP A 342 -9.04 17.03 -18.56
C ASP A 342 -7.76 16.37 -18.04
N GLN A 343 -7.22 16.81 -16.90
CA GLN A 343 -6.01 16.23 -16.32
C GLN A 343 -6.20 14.75 -15.98
N CYS A 344 -7.32 14.41 -15.34
CA CYS A 344 -7.66 13.04 -14.95
C CYS A 344 -7.78 12.12 -16.18
N PHE A 345 -8.57 12.51 -17.17
CA PHE A 345 -8.86 11.66 -18.33
C PHE A 345 -7.74 11.66 -19.39
N VAL A 346 -6.84 12.65 -19.40
CA VAL A 346 -5.54 12.54 -20.11
C VAL A 346 -4.70 11.42 -19.49
N GLY A 347 -4.62 11.34 -18.16
CA GLY A 347 -3.92 10.27 -17.45
C GLY A 347 -4.47 8.89 -17.79
N VAL A 348 -5.79 8.73 -17.74
CA VAL A 348 -6.48 7.47 -18.10
C VAL A 348 -6.21 7.07 -19.55
N ARG A 349 -6.25 8.02 -20.50
CA ARG A 349 -5.93 7.75 -21.91
C ARG A 349 -4.49 7.29 -22.08
N THR A 350 -3.56 7.92 -21.38
CA THR A 350 -2.13 7.58 -21.44
C THR A 350 -1.89 6.16 -20.90
N ILE A 351 -2.60 5.76 -19.83
CA ILE A 351 -2.58 4.37 -19.34
C ILE A 351 -3.15 3.40 -20.37
N SER A 352 -4.28 3.75 -20.99
CA SER A 352 -4.89 2.94 -22.05
C SER A 352 -3.92 2.74 -23.22
N ASP A 353 -3.25 3.80 -23.67
CA ASP A 353 -2.26 3.74 -24.75
C ASP A 353 -1.08 2.83 -24.37
N HIS A 354 -0.51 3.06 -23.18
CA HIS A 354 0.56 2.20 -22.67
C HIS A 354 0.14 0.76 -22.50
N MET A 355 -1.14 0.42 -22.28
CA MET A 355 -1.61 -0.96 -22.10
C MET A 355 -2.26 -1.55 -23.35
N SER A 356 -2.41 -0.77 -24.42
CA SER A 356 -3.13 -1.15 -25.65
C SER A 356 -2.53 -2.37 -26.35
N LYS A 357 -1.21 -2.47 -26.41
CA LYS A 357 -0.50 -3.56 -27.11
C LYS A 357 -0.34 -4.82 -26.24
N PRO A 358 -0.45 -6.04 -26.78
CA PRO A 358 -0.10 -7.24 -26.03
C PRO A 358 1.41 -7.33 -25.76
N TRP A 359 1.83 -8.34 -24.98
CA TRP A 359 3.26 -8.48 -24.59
C TRP A 359 4.14 -9.14 -25.65
N ALA A 360 3.54 -9.93 -26.57
CA ALA A 360 4.27 -10.75 -27.54
C ALA A 360 3.77 -10.61 -28.99
N ALA A 361 2.73 -9.81 -29.21
CA ALA A 361 2.13 -9.60 -30.52
C ALA A 361 1.87 -8.10 -30.72
N ASP A 362 1.67 -7.69 -31.97
CA ASP A 362 1.48 -6.28 -32.30
C ASP A 362 0.06 -5.78 -32.02
N ARG A 363 -0.95 -6.67 -32.09
CA ARG A 363 -2.37 -6.31 -31.97
C ARG A 363 -3.22 -7.51 -31.54
N ASP A 364 -4.23 -7.27 -30.70
CA ASP A 364 -5.28 -8.23 -30.33
C ASP A 364 -6.67 -7.56 -30.20
N GLU A 365 -7.70 -8.32 -29.86
CA GLU A 365 -9.07 -7.78 -29.65
C GLU A 365 -9.12 -6.67 -28.59
N PHE A 366 -8.23 -6.71 -27.59
CA PHE A 366 -8.16 -5.65 -26.58
C PHE A 366 -7.52 -4.37 -27.14
N SER A 367 -6.57 -4.47 -28.07
CA SER A 367 -6.04 -3.31 -28.78
C SER A 367 -7.15 -2.56 -29.53
N ASP A 368 -8.01 -3.27 -30.26
CA ASP A 368 -9.15 -2.66 -30.96
C ASP A 368 -10.17 -2.06 -29.98
N TRP A 369 -10.41 -2.72 -28.85
CA TRP A 369 -11.28 -2.21 -27.80
C TRP A 369 -10.69 -0.94 -27.15
N ALA A 370 -9.38 -0.91 -26.92
CA ALA A 370 -8.68 0.24 -26.33
C ALA A 370 -8.76 1.48 -27.23
N GLU A 371 -8.62 1.32 -28.55
CA GLU A 371 -8.84 2.41 -29.52
C GLU A 371 -10.26 2.99 -29.41
N LYS A 372 -11.28 2.12 -29.41
CA LYS A 372 -12.68 2.55 -29.23
C LYS A 372 -12.91 3.22 -27.88
N PHE A 373 -12.33 2.69 -26.81
CA PHE A 373 -12.37 3.29 -25.48
C PHE A 373 -11.80 4.71 -25.49
N GLN A 374 -10.65 4.93 -26.12
CA GLN A 374 -10.02 6.25 -26.24
C GLN A 374 -10.87 7.24 -27.04
N GLU A 375 -11.58 6.78 -28.07
CA GLU A 375 -12.54 7.64 -28.77
C GLU A 375 -13.73 8.02 -27.89
N GLN A 376 -14.26 7.07 -27.12
CA GLN A 376 -15.43 7.30 -26.26
C GLN A 376 -15.11 8.24 -25.09
N ILE A 377 -13.93 8.08 -24.47
CA ILE A 377 -13.51 8.95 -23.36
C ILE A 377 -13.17 10.39 -23.81
N LYS A 378 -12.92 10.59 -25.12
CA LYS A 378 -12.72 11.92 -25.72
C LYS A 378 -14.03 12.60 -26.13
N LYS A 379 -15.07 11.81 -26.43
CA LYS A 379 -16.38 12.28 -26.91
C LYS A 379 -17.39 12.52 -25.79
N SER A 380 -17.35 11.66 -24.76
CA SER A 380 -18.03 11.91 -23.48
C SER A 380 -17.44 13.18 -22.90
#